data_AF-A0A0F8ZJD3-F1
#
_entry.id   AF-A0A0F8ZJD3-F1
#
_cell.length_a   1.000
_cell.length_b   1.000
_cell.length_c   1.000
_cell.angle_alpha   90.00
_cell.angle_beta   90.00
_cell.angle_gamma   90.00
#
_symmetry.space_group_name_H-M   'P 1'
#
loop_
_entity.id
_entity.type
_entity.pdbx_description
1 polymer ?
#
loop_
_entity_poly.entity_id
_entity_poly.type
_entity_poly.pdbx_seq_one_letter_code
_entity_poly.pdbx_strand_id
1 'polypeptide(L)'
;HINRPHCPDIFVGFRESLCSLAIRMETGSNFFKKLEQIPNIFIHFILKGYTSANRDNHNFNYKIALNKIQLIIEISESEEFYEYKIKLSIIKYIENCIRRDDFDLSDIDVDLVLEFIKKCVMNQEYNIEPYDNIRNYLGEKVFYYYDTIKGKAIEVLLLFTAKNKKNHLLNEELLSKILSILDKLVEQENSQAELIRALLASNILKLFYINEEWTKSKIVEIFPKENRILWRIAWESYITTHKNHLNKTIYEVLKDNYLMAVQKIRSPKLSFSALEGLSFHLLLAYIYGVDDLSQNSKLDNFYKQVKPVIKERAMWYCSIKILEGIKNDQEIYDKDSLYDRILELWKFRIKNTNKSKPGEIIKEFSWYSKFFCGMEIISESYLDIFLKVLEKIDGYIGVYTNDILQRLKSYIPISKLKVLELLILICKSKHQDWLYSHT
;
A
#
# COMPACT_ATOMS: atom_id res chain seq x y z
N HIS A 1 -12.36 -21.07 7.69
CA HIS A 1 -11.79 -21.74 6.51
C HIS A 1 -12.87 -21.96 5.47
N ILE A 2 -12.98 -21.05 4.51
CA ILE A 2 -13.86 -21.24 3.34
C ILE A 2 -13.01 -21.99 2.32
N ASN A 3 -13.36 -23.25 2.08
CA ASN A 3 -12.79 -24.06 1.00
C ASN A 3 -13.02 -23.32 -0.32
N ARG A 4 -11.95 -22.75 -0.90
CA ARG A 4 -11.98 -22.36 -2.30
C ARG A 4 -12.21 -23.65 -3.11
N PRO A 5 -13.15 -23.67 -4.07
CA PRO A 5 -13.26 -24.81 -4.97
C PRO A 5 -11.91 -24.98 -5.69
N HIS A 6 -11.34 -26.18 -5.62
CA HIS A 6 -10.19 -26.55 -6.44
C HIS A 6 -10.56 -26.26 -7.90
N CYS A 7 -9.82 -25.34 -8.52
CA CYS A 7 -9.92 -25.10 -9.95
C CYS A 7 -9.48 -26.40 -10.66
N PRO A 8 -10.26 -26.95 -11.60
CA PRO A 8 -9.97 -28.28 -12.16
C PRO A 8 -8.65 -28.29 -12.94
N ASP A 9 -7.92 -29.40 -12.85
CA ASP A 9 -6.60 -29.67 -13.47
C ASP A 9 -6.53 -29.37 -14.99
N ILE A 10 -7.69 -29.28 -15.65
CA ILE A 10 -7.85 -28.90 -17.06
C ILE A 10 -7.27 -27.51 -17.36
N PHE A 11 -7.42 -26.54 -16.44
CA PHE A 11 -6.86 -25.19 -16.64
C PHE A 11 -5.35 -25.12 -16.45
N VAL A 12 -4.77 -26.00 -15.61
CA VAL A 12 -3.33 -26.09 -15.40
C VAL A 12 -2.65 -26.64 -16.66
N GLY A 13 -3.17 -27.75 -17.21
CA GLY A 13 -2.68 -28.33 -18.46
C GLY A 13 -2.81 -27.37 -19.66
N PHE A 14 -3.89 -26.58 -19.74
CA PHE A 14 -4.05 -25.56 -20.77
C PHE A 14 -3.04 -24.41 -20.62
N ARG A 15 -2.74 -23.99 -19.39
CA ARG A 15 -1.76 -22.92 -19.12
C ARG A 15 -0.33 -23.33 -19.45
N GLU A 16 0.08 -24.54 -19.07
CA GLU A 16 1.39 -25.11 -19.45
C GLU A 16 1.51 -25.28 -20.97
N SER A 17 0.40 -25.66 -21.62
CA SER A 17 0.32 -25.72 -23.09
C SER A 17 0.47 -24.34 -23.73
N LEU A 18 -0.14 -23.29 -23.17
CA LEU A 18 0.00 -21.92 -23.66
C LEU A 18 1.42 -21.35 -23.47
N CYS A 19 2.07 -21.62 -22.33
CA CYS A 19 3.47 -21.24 -22.12
C CYS A 19 4.40 -21.96 -23.12
N SER A 20 4.20 -23.26 -23.31
CA SER A 20 4.97 -24.06 -24.27
C SER A 20 4.75 -23.60 -25.70
N LEU A 21 3.50 -23.26 -26.05
CA LEU A 21 3.15 -22.70 -27.35
C LEU A 21 3.80 -21.33 -27.57
N ALA A 22 3.75 -20.46 -26.56
CA ALA A 22 4.41 -19.16 -26.58
C ALA A 22 5.93 -19.27 -26.83
N ILE A 23 6.62 -20.16 -26.12
CA ILE A 23 8.06 -20.40 -26.30
C ILE A 23 8.33 -20.96 -27.72
N ARG A 24 7.53 -21.90 -28.20
CA ARG A 24 7.67 -22.41 -29.59
C ARG A 24 7.43 -21.32 -30.63
N MET A 25 6.45 -20.45 -30.40
CA MET A 25 6.14 -19.30 -31.23
C MET A 25 7.24 -18.23 -31.22
N GLU A 26 8.07 -18.15 -30.18
CA GLU A 26 9.28 -17.33 -30.17
C GLU A 26 10.24 -17.76 -31.29
N THR A 27 10.50 -19.06 -31.38
CA THR A 27 11.47 -19.68 -32.30
C THR A 27 11.01 -19.83 -33.75
N GLY A 28 9.70 -19.75 -34.02
CA GLY A 28 9.13 -19.94 -35.37
C GLY A 28 8.86 -18.63 -36.12
N SER A 29 9.67 -18.32 -37.15
CA SER A 29 9.53 -17.10 -37.98
C SER A 29 8.26 -17.03 -38.84
N ASN A 30 7.61 -18.17 -39.13
CA ASN A 30 6.45 -18.24 -40.03
C ASN A 30 5.09 -18.08 -39.34
N PHE A 31 5.01 -18.22 -38.01
CA PHE A 31 3.72 -18.13 -37.30
C PHE A 31 3.15 -16.70 -37.35
N PHE A 32 4.02 -15.70 -37.20
CA PHE A 32 3.64 -14.29 -37.12
C PHE A 32 3.23 -13.69 -38.47
N LYS A 33 3.72 -14.24 -39.58
CA LYS A 33 3.27 -13.88 -40.93
C LYS A 33 1.78 -14.21 -41.17
N LYS A 34 1.17 -15.00 -40.29
CA LYS A 34 -0.24 -15.39 -40.34
C LYS A 34 -1.04 -14.86 -39.16
N LEU A 35 -0.53 -13.86 -38.42
CA LEU A 35 -1.25 -13.24 -37.29
C LEU A 35 -2.64 -12.75 -37.69
N GLU A 36 -2.76 -12.15 -38.87
CA GLU A 36 -4.04 -11.70 -39.47
C GLU A 36 -5.05 -12.84 -39.68
N GLN A 37 -4.57 -14.10 -39.77
CA GLN A 37 -5.41 -15.28 -39.93
C GLN A 37 -5.85 -15.89 -38.59
N ILE A 38 -5.30 -15.42 -37.47
CA ILE A 38 -5.62 -15.93 -36.14
C ILE A 38 -6.85 -15.21 -35.63
N PRO A 39 -7.94 -15.93 -35.30
CA PRO A 39 -9.11 -15.30 -34.70
C PRO A 39 -8.74 -14.53 -33.42
N ASN A 40 -9.27 -13.31 -33.27
CA ASN A 40 -8.96 -12.39 -32.18
C ASN A 40 -9.09 -13.02 -30.77
N ILE A 41 -10.00 -13.98 -30.59
CA ILE A 41 -10.15 -14.72 -29.34
C ILE A 41 -8.86 -15.44 -28.90
N PHE A 42 -8.06 -15.93 -29.85
CA PHE A 42 -6.80 -16.63 -29.57
C PHE A 42 -5.64 -15.69 -29.28
N ILE A 43 -5.66 -14.46 -29.79
CA ILE A 43 -4.63 -13.45 -29.52
C ILE A 43 -4.52 -13.20 -28.01
N HIS A 44 -5.65 -13.06 -27.32
CA HIS A 44 -5.68 -12.90 -25.87
C HIS A 44 -4.98 -14.06 -25.13
N PHE A 45 -5.17 -15.30 -25.58
CA PHE A 45 -4.54 -16.47 -24.96
C PHE A 45 -3.05 -16.56 -25.26
N ILE A 46 -2.62 -16.19 -26.47
CA ILE A 46 -1.22 -16.08 -26.86
C ILE A 46 -0.51 -15.06 -25.95
N LEU A 47 -1.10 -13.86 -25.78
CA LEU A 47 -0.55 -12.82 -24.90
C LEU A 47 -0.48 -13.25 -23.44
N LYS A 48 -1.48 -14.02 -22.95
CA LYS A 48 -1.42 -14.65 -21.61
C LYS A 48 -0.30 -15.68 -21.49
N GLY A 49 -0.05 -16.44 -22.56
CA GLY A 49 1.10 -17.35 -22.68
C GLY A 49 2.42 -16.60 -22.58
N TYR A 50 2.59 -15.50 -23.34
CA TYR A 50 3.77 -14.63 -23.24
C TYR A 50 3.94 -14.01 -21.87
N THR A 51 2.86 -13.52 -21.28
CA THR A 51 2.85 -12.96 -19.92
C THR A 51 3.33 -14.00 -18.89
N SER A 52 2.83 -15.24 -18.99
CA SER A 52 3.23 -16.33 -18.09
C SER A 52 4.67 -16.76 -18.33
N ALA A 53 5.08 -16.94 -19.59
CA ALA A 53 6.44 -17.33 -19.96
C ALA A 53 7.46 -16.28 -19.50
N ASN A 54 7.17 -14.99 -19.69
CA ASN A 54 8.04 -13.91 -19.26
C ASN A 54 8.21 -13.83 -17.73
N ARG A 55 7.15 -14.15 -16.98
CA ARG A 55 7.19 -14.16 -15.52
C ARG A 55 7.90 -15.39 -14.95
N ASP A 56 7.67 -16.55 -15.56
CA ASP A 56 8.05 -17.85 -15.00
C ASP A 56 9.38 -18.38 -15.59
N ASN A 57 9.93 -17.79 -16.67
CA ASN A 57 11.16 -18.23 -17.34
C ASN A 57 12.12 -17.07 -17.66
N HIS A 58 13.28 -17.04 -16.99
CA HIS A 58 14.31 -16.02 -17.21
C HIS A 58 14.89 -16.01 -18.63
N ASN A 59 14.88 -17.15 -19.34
CA ASN A 59 15.43 -17.29 -20.70
C ASN A 59 14.45 -16.90 -21.82
N PHE A 60 13.22 -16.52 -21.49
CA PHE A 60 12.25 -16.06 -22.50
C PHE A 60 12.70 -14.71 -23.08
N ASN A 61 12.87 -14.62 -24.40
CA ASN A 61 13.28 -13.37 -25.05
C ASN A 61 12.08 -12.41 -25.16
N TYR A 62 11.89 -11.62 -24.11
CA TYR A 62 10.80 -10.66 -24.04
C TYR A 62 10.85 -9.60 -25.16
N LYS A 63 12.03 -9.29 -25.70
CA LYS A 63 12.23 -8.31 -26.79
C LYS A 63 11.58 -8.81 -28.09
N ILE A 64 11.81 -10.09 -28.44
CA ILE A 64 11.17 -10.71 -29.62
C ILE A 64 9.64 -10.66 -29.48
N ALA A 65 9.12 -10.97 -28.29
CA ALA A 65 7.69 -10.95 -28.05
C ALA A 65 7.10 -9.53 -27.99
N LEU A 66 7.85 -8.52 -27.54
CA LEU A 66 7.46 -7.11 -27.64
C LEU A 66 7.36 -6.65 -29.09
N ASN A 67 8.34 -6.96 -29.95
CA ASN A 67 8.27 -6.63 -31.38
C ASN A 67 7.08 -7.31 -32.06
N LYS A 68 6.72 -8.51 -31.62
CA LYS A 68 5.52 -9.20 -32.11
C LYS A 68 4.22 -8.56 -31.61
N ILE A 69 4.24 -7.94 -30.43
CA ILE A 69 3.10 -7.19 -29.90
C ILE A 69 2.89 -5.89 -30.64
N GLN A 70 3.94 -5.24 -31.15
CA GLN A 70 3.80 -4.07 -32.03
C GLN A 70 2.90 -4.39 -33.23
N LEU A 71 3.13 -5.54 -33.89
CA LEU A 71 2.26 -6.02 -34.97
C LEU A 71 0.81 -6.26 -34.50
N ILE A 72 0.63 -6.81 -33.30
CA ILE A 72 -0.71 -7.05 -32.74
C ILE A 72 -1.41 -5.71 -32.44
N ILE A 73 -0.68 -4.72 -31.93
CA ILE A 73 -1.20 -3.37 -31.69
C ILE A 73 -1.73 -2.78 -32.99
N GLU A 74 -0.93 -2.82 -34.06
CA GLU A 74 -1.31 -2.32 -35.40
C GLU A 74 -2.57 -3.01 -35.94
N ILE A 75 -2.67 -4.34 -35.80
CA ILE A 75 -3.84 -5.11 -36.27
C ILE A 75 -5.09 -4.81 -35.42
N SER A 76 -4.92 -4.67 -34.11
CA SER A 76 -6.03 -4.54 -33.16
C SER A 76 -6.86 -3.27 -33.29
N GLU A 77 -6.38 -2.28 -34.04
CA GLU A 77 -7.11 -1.02 -34.29
C GLU A 77 -8.27 -1.17 -35.30
N SER A 78 -8.55 -2.39 -35.78
CA SER A 78 -9.52 -2.65 -36.87
C SER A 78 -10.85 -3.30 -36.46
N GLU A 79 -11.03 -3.85 -35.25
CA GLU A 79 -12.27 -4.55 -34.83
C GLU A 79 -12.70 -4.29 -33.36
N GLU A 80 -13.97 -3.92 -33.13
CA GLU A 80 -14.50 -3.43 -31.84
C GLU A 80 -14.67 -4.49 -30.71
N PHE A 81 -15.05 -5.74 -31.01
CA PHE A 81 -15.61 -6.62 -29.96
C PHE A 81 -14.58 -7.37 -29.08
N TYR A 82 -13.33 -7.55 -29.56
CA TYR A 82 -12.25 -8.23 -28.83
C TYR A 82 -11.24 -7.27 -28.20
N GLU A 83 -11.47 -5.98 -28.39
CA GLU A 83 -10.51 -4.92 -28.14
C GLU A 83 -10.11 -4.85 -26.65
N TYR A 84 -11.06 -5.01 -25.72
CA TYR A 84 -10.77 -4.90 -24.28
C TYR A 84 -9.78 -5.96 -23.79
N LYS A 85 -10.07 -7.24 -24.03
CA LYS A 85 -9.26 -8.36 -23.51
C LYS A 85 -7.87 -8.40 -24.14
N ILE A 86 -7.76 -7.99 -25.39
CA ILE A 86 -6.48 -7.88 -26.09
C ILE A 86 -5.69 -6.70 -25.50
N LYS A 87 -6.26 -5.49 -25.43
CA LYS A 87 -5.61 -4.31 -24.84
C LYS A 87 -5.12 -4.57 -23.42
N LEU A 88 -5.96 -5.14 -22.56
CA LEU A 88 -5.57 -5.46 -21.19
C LEU A 88 -4.43 -6.49 -21.14
N SER A 89 -4.45 -7.50 -22.00
CA SER A 89 -3.36 -8.47 -22.08
C SER A 89 -2.05 -7.87 -22.59
N ILE A 90 -2.12 -6.95 -23.57
CA ILE A 90 -0.95 -6.22 -24.05
C ILE A 90 -0.36 -5.37 -22.92
N ILE A 91 -1.19 -4.57 -22.23
CA ILE A 91 -0.74 -3.74 -21.10
C ILE A 91 -0.11 -4.59 -19.99
N LYS A 92 -0.73 -5.72 -19.61
CA LYS A 92 -0.17 -6.65 -18.61
C LYS A 92 1.14 -7.28 -19.05
N TYR A 93 1.30 -7.55 -20.34
CA TYR A 93 2.56 -8.06 -20.86
C TYR A 93 3.65 -6.99 -20.80
N ILE A 94 3.37 -5.78 -21.27
CA ILE A 94 4.28 -4.62 -21.19
C ILE A 94 4.70 -4.38 -19.73
N GLU A 95 3.74 -4.40 -18.80
CA GLU A 95 4.00 -4.30 -17.35
C GLU A 95 5.05 -5.31 -16.89
N ASN A 96 4.89 -6.58 -17.25
CA ASN A 96 5.83 -7.63 -16.87
C ASN A 96 7.20 -7.47 -17.53
N CYS A 97 7.26 -6.97 -18.76
CA CYS A 97 8.54 -6.65 -19.40
C CYS A 97 9.28 -5.56 -18.61
N ILE A 98 8.62 -4.44 -18.30
CA ILE A 98 9.24 -3.31 -17.59
C ILE A 98 9.75 -3.71 -16.20
N ARG A 99 9.06 -4.64 -15.53
CA ARG A 99 9.43 -5.14 -14.20
C ARG A 99 10.71 -5.97 -14.19
N ARG A 100 11.21 -6.44 -15.34
CA ARG A 100 12.45 -7.22 -15.38
C ARG A 100 13.66 -6.34 -15.06
N ASP A 101 14.67 -6.92 -14.43
CA ASP A 101 15.91 -6.22 -14.12
C ASP A 101 16.72 -5.91 -15.39
N ASP A 102 16.72 -6.84 -16.35
CA ASP A 102 17.35 -6.74 -17.68
C ASP A 102 16.48 -6.01 -18.72
N PHE A 103 15.43 -5.30 -18.28
CA PHE A 103 14.59 -4.51 -19.18
C PHE A 103 15.36 -3.34 -19.79
N ASP A 104 15.46 -3.31 -21.11
CA ASP A 104 16.13 -2.29 -21.91
C ASP A 104 15.29 -1.95 -23.15
N LEU A 105 15.27 -0.66 -23.51
CA LEU A 105 14.52 -0.10 -24.63
C LEU A 105 15.28 -0.07 -25.95
N SER A 106 16.56 -0.45 -25.97
CA SER A 106 17.43 -0.34 -27.16
C SER A 106 16.81 -0.89 -28.45
N ASP A 107 16.00 -1.95 -28.34
CA ASP A 107 15.47 -2.72 -29.47
C ASP A 107 13.95 -2.59 -29.63
N ILE A 108 13.33 -1.63 -28.93
CA ILE A 108 11.89 -1.43 -28.91
C ILE A 108 11.57 -0.03 -29.44
N ASP A 109 10.56 0.08 -30.29
CA ASP A 109 9.98 1.37 -30.66
C ASP A 109 9.22 1.95 -29.46
N VAL A 110 9.90 2.85 -28.75
CA VAL A 110 9.41 3.51 -27.54
C VAL A 110 8.19 4.37 -27.83
N ASP A 111 8.17 5.07 -28.97
CA ASP A 111 7.07 5.94 -29.34
C ASP A 111 5.81 5.12 -29.62
N LEU A 112 5.93 3.97 -30.27
CA LEU A 112 4.80 3.07 -30.49
C LEU A 112 4.22 2.52 -29.19
N VAL A 113 5.08 2.06 -28.27
CA VAL A 113 4.63 1.57 -26.95
C VAL A 113 3.96 2.69 -26.15
N LEU A 114 4.55 3.89 -26.16
CA LEU A 114 3.99 5.05 -25.46
C LEU A 114 2.66 5.49 -26.06
N GLU A 115 2.53 5.55 -27.39
CA GLU A 115 1.27 5.89 -28.05
C GLU A 115 0.18 4.84 -27.75
N PHE A 116 0.52 3.56 -27.70
CA PHE A 116 -0.43 2.53 -27.28
C PHE A 116 -0.87 2.71 -25.82
N ILE A 117 0.07 2.93 -24.90
CA ILE A 117 -0.24 3.21 -23.50
C ILE A 117 -1.13 4.45 -23.40
N LYS A 118 -0.79 5.53 -24.10
CA LYS A 118 -1.56 6.77 -24.17
C LYS A 118 -2.98 6.54 -24.68
N LYS A 119 -3.17 5.78 -25.77
CA LYS A 119 -4.52 5.38 -26.26
C LYS A 119 -5.31 4.65 -25.16
N CYS A 120 -4.67 3.73 -24.45
CA CYS A 120 -5.31 3.00 -23.35
C CYS A 120 -5.65 3.90 -22.15
N VAL A 121 -4.78 4.85 -21.81
CA VAL A 121 -4.97 5.85 -20.75
C VAL A 121 -6.12 6.80 -21.09
N MET A 122 -6.26 7.19 -22.36
CA MET A 122 -7.27 8.13 -22.82
C MET A 122 -8.63 7.47 -23.16
N ASN A 123 -8.71 6.14 -23.15
CA ASN A 123 -9.94 5.41 -23.46
C ASN A 123 -11.10 5.80 -22.52
N GLN A 124 -12.28 6.09 -23.05
CA GLN A 124 -13.46 6.49 -22.26
C GLN A 124 -14.25 5.28 -21.71
N GLU A 125 -14.00 4.08 -22.19
CA GLU A 125 -14.79 2.90 -21.80
C GLU A 125 -14.47 2.41 -20.38
N TYR A 126 -15.53 2.27 -19.58
CA TYR A 126 -15.48 1.77 -18.21
C TYR A 126 -15.86 0.28 -18.17
N ASN A 127 -15.01 -0.57 -18.75
CA ASN A 127 -15.26 -2.00 -18.80
C ASN A 127 -14.65 -2.67 -17.55
N ILE A 128 -15.46 -2.86 -16.51
CA ILE A 128 -15.10 -3.71 -15.35
C ILE A 128 -15.59 -5.13 -15.68
N GLU A 129 -14.74 -6.16 -15.50
CA GLU A 129 -15.24 -7.53 -15.63
C GLU A 129 -16.35 -7.79 -14.57
N PRO A 130 -17.52 -8.32 -14.95
CA PRO A 130 -18.68 -8.47 -14.06
C PRO A 130 -18.48 -9.46 -12.90
N TYR A 131 -17.37 -10.20 -12.86
CA TYR A 131 -17.06 -11.21 -11.83
C TYR A 131 -16.68 -10.63 -10.46
N ASP A 132 -16.54 -9.31 -10.35
CA ASP A 132 -15.86 -8.69 -9.22
C ASP A 132 -16.79 -8.09 -8.15
N ASN A 133 -18.11 -8.33 -8.25
CA ASN A 133 -19.15 -7.80 -7.36
C ASN A 133 -19.01 -8.15 -5.86
N ILE A 134 -18.16 -9.12 -5.48
CA ILE A 134 -17.97 -9.52 -4.08
C ILE A 134 -17.16 -8.47 -3.29
N ARG A 135 -16.18 -7.78 -3.90
CA ARG A 135 -15.36 -6.78 -3.19
C ARG A 135 -16.07 -5.44 -2.95
N ASN A 136 -17.18 -5.17 -3.63
CA ASN A 136 -18.00 -3.96 -3.49
C ASN A 136 -18.64 -3.91 -2.10
N TYR A 137 -18.86 -5.08 -1.50
CA TYR A 137 -19.34 -5.22 -0.13
C TYR A 137 -18.36 -4.73 0.94
N LEU A 138 -17.06 -4.68 0.64
CA LEU A 138 -16.03 -4.24 1.60
C LEU A 138 -15.75 -2.73 1.54
N GLY A 139 -16.39 -2.00 0.63
CA GLY A 139 -16.23 -0.56 0.51
C GLY A 139 -14.88 -0.12 -0.08
N GLU A 140 -14.08 -1.06 -0.61
CA GLU A 140 -12.75 -0.78 -1.16
C GLU A 140 -12.81 -0.52 -2.67
N LYS A 141 -13.65 0.45 -3.09
CA LYS A 141 -13.81 0.84 -4.51
C LYS A 141 -12.48 1.10 -5.23
N VAL A 142 -11.48 1.56 -4.47
CA VAL A 142 -10.15 1.91 -4.94
C VAL A 142 -9.43 0.74 -5.63
N PHE A 143 -9.61 -0.50 -5.17
CA PHE A 143 -8.89 -1.63 -5.77
C PHE A 143 -9.38 -1.99 -7.18
N TYR A 144 -10.65 -1.72 -7.50
CA TYR A 144 -11.18 -1.99 -8.84
C TYR A 144 -10.58 -1.11 -9.92
N TYR A 145 -10.18 0.11 -9.57
CA TYR A 145 -9.62 1.04 -10.53
C TYR A 145 -8.37 0.46 -11.20
N TYR A 146 -7.59 -0.33 -10.47
CA TYR A 146 -6.39 -1.00 -10.99
C TYR A 146 -6.65 -2.13 -11.96
N ASP A 147 -7.85 -2.70 -11.99
CA ASP A 147 -8.16 -3.85 -12.86
C ASP A 147 -8.80 -3.43 -14.19
N THR A 148 -9.06 -2.13 -14.37
CA THR A 148 -9.47 -1.53 -15.65
C THR A 148 -8.29 -1.36 -16.60
N ILE A 149 -8.53 -1.34 -17.92
CA ILE A 149 -7.49 -1.00 -18.92
C ILE A 149 -6.84 0.36 -18.59
N LYS A 150 -7.66 1.38 -18.34
CA LYS A 150 -7.16 2.73 -18.03
C LYS A 150 -6.27 2.70 -16.81
N GLY A 151 -6.71 2.05 -15.74
CA GLY A 151 -5.92 1.99 -14.50
C GLY A 151 -4.61 1.24 -14.66
N LYS A 152 -4.63 0.10 -15.37
CA LYS A 152 -3.39 -0.61 -15.72
C LYS A 152 -2.49 0.21 -16.63
N ALA A 153 -3.04 0.91 -17.61
CA ALA A 153 -2.26 1.74 -18.51
C ALA A 153 -1.60 2.92 -17.78
N ILE A 154 -2.29 3.56 -16.82
CA ILE A 154 -1.69 4.59 -15.95
C ILE A 154 -0.57 3.99 -15.09
N GLU A 155 -0.80 2.84 -14.46
CA GLU A 155 0.24 2.16 -13.66
C GLU A 155 1.47 1.83 -14.50
N VAL A 156 1.26 1.29 -15.71
CA VAL A 156 2.33 0.96 -16.67
C VAL A 156 3.05 2.22 -17.15
N LEU A 157 2.35 3.31 -17.46
CA LEU A 157 2.96 4.59 -17.83
C LEU A 157 3.91 5.09 -16.75
N LEU A 158 3.47 5.08 -15.48
CA LEU A 158 4.28 5.54 -14.36
C LEU A 158 5.47 4.61 -14.09
N LEU A 159 5.26 3.29 -14.18
CA LEU A 159 6.32 2.31 -14.01
C LEU A 159 7.37 2.43 -15.13
N PHE A 160 6.93 2.53 -16.38
CA PHE A 160 7.76 2.76 -17.55
C PHE A 160 8.63 4.00 -17.34
N THR A 161 8.01 5.12 -16.95
CA THR A 161 8.73 6.39 -16.75
C THR A 161 9.75 6.28 -15.64
N ALA A 162 9.38 5.71 -14.49
CA ALA A 162 10.27 5.53 -13.35
C ALA A 162 11.46 4.61 -13.68
N LYS A 163 11.23 3.52 -14.41
CA LYS A 163 12.30 2.60 -14.84
C LYS A 163 13.28 3.30 -15.78
N ASN A 164 12.78 4.08 -16.74
CA ASN A 164 13.63 4.86 -17.64
C ASN A 164 14.42 5.95 -16.92
N LYS A 165 13.82 6.61 -15.93
CA LYS A 165 14.54 7.56 -15.08
C LYS A 165 15.67 6.86 -14.30
N LYS A 166 15.38 5.70 -13.70
CA LYS A 166 16.37 4.90 -12.96
C LYS A 166 17.54 4.47 -13.84
N ASN A 167 17.26 4.12 -15.09
CA ASN A 167 18.26 3.66 -16.06
C ASN A 167 18.94 4.81 -16.82
N HIS A 168 18.66 6.08 -16.49
CA HIS A 168 19.16 7.27 -17.19
C HIS A 168 18.80 7.33 -18.69
N LEU A 169 17.69 6.70 -19.08
CA LEU A 169 17.18 6.68 -20.46
C LEU A 169 16.05 7.71 -20.70
N LEU A 170 15.57 8.35 -19.64
CA LEU A 170 14.51 9.37 -19.73
C LEU A 170 15.10 10.72 -20.13
N ASN A 171 14.99 11.08 -21.41
CA ASN A 171 15.35 12.41 -21.92
C ASN A 171 14.21 13.44 -21.74
N GLU A 172 14.51 14.72 -21.98
CA GLU A 172 13.55 15.82 -21.78
C GLU A 172 12.33 15.72 -22.71
N GLU A 173 12.52 15.30 -23.95
CA GLU A 173 11.43 15.15 -24.92
C GLU A 173 10.41 14.09 -24.46
N LEU A 174 10.90 12.90 -24.09
CA LEU A 174 10.06 11.81 -23.61
C LEU A 174 9.36 12.17 -22.29
N LEU A 175 10.10 12.81 -21.37
CA LEU A 175 9.50 13.32 -20.14
C LEU A 175 8.38 14.33 -20.44
N SER A 176 8.60 15.28 -21.35
CA SER A 176 7.59 16.27 -21.75
C SER A 176 6.33 15.61 -22.34
N LYS A 177 6.49 14.62 -23.23
CA LYS A 177 5.37 13.83 -23.77
C LYS A 177 4.56 13.15 -22.65
N ILE A 178 5.24 12.54 -21.68
CA ILE A 178 4.60 11.85 -20.56
C ILE A 178 3.88 12.85 -19.63
N LEU A 179 4.52 13.96 -19.28
CA LEU A 179 3.90 14.99 -18.44
C LEU A 179 2.65 15.57 -19.11
N SER A 180 2.66 15.76 -20.44
CA SER A 180 1.47 16.18 -21.18
C SER A 180 0.31 15.18 -21.08
N ILE A 181 0.59 13.88 -21.05
CA ILE A 181 -0.45 12.85 -20.82
C ILE A 181 -0.99 12.98 -19.39
N LEU A 182 -0.11 13.17 -18.40
CA LEU A 182 -0.51 13.32 -17.00
C LEU A 182 -1.32 14.60 -16.77
N ASP A 183 -0.96 15.72 -17.41
CA ASP A 183 -1.72 16.97 -17.36
C ASP A 183 -3.16 16.76 -17.84
N LYS A 184 -3.33 16.11 -18.99
CA LYS A 184 -4.65 15.75 -19.53
C LYS A 184 -5.45 14.83 -18.62
N LEU A 185 -4.80 13.96 -17.84
CA LEU A 185 -5.48 13.13 -16.85
C LEU A 185 -5.94 13.95 -15.65
N VAL A 186 -5.06 14.81 -15.14
CA VAL A 186 -5.35 15.67 -14.00
C VAL A 186 -6.50 16.64 -14.34
N GLU A 187 -6.59 17.13 -15.56
CA GLU A 187 -7.66 18.04 -16.01
C GLU A 187 -9.03 17.36 -16.21
N GLN A 188 -9.12 16.02 -16.19
CA GLN A 188 -10.40 15.33 -16.39
C GLN A 188 -11.33 15.46 -15.18
N GLU A 189 -12.50 16.04 -15.43
CA GLU A 189 -13.61 16.19 -14.47
C GLU A 189 -14.83 15.32 -14.80
N ASN A 190 -14.70 14.40 -15.76
CA ASN A 190 -15.78 13.53 -16.22
C ASN A 190 -16.06 12.37 -15.23
N SER A 191 -16.90 11.41 -15.62
CA SER A 191 -17.26 10.23 -14.84
C SER A 191 -16.07 9.36 -14.38
N GLN A 192 -14.88 9.55 -14.96
CA GLN A 192 -13.66 8.81 -14.65
C GLN A 192 -12.72 9.56 -13.69
N ALA A 193 -13.07 10.80 -13.30
CA ALA A 193 -12.25 11.61 -12.40
C ALA A 193 -11.91 10.87 -11.09
N GLU A 194 -12.87 10.12 -10.53
CA GLU A 194 -12.65 9.31 -9.31
C GLU A 194 -11.49 8.31 -9.46
N LEU A 195 -11.49 7.54 -10.55
CA LEU A 195 -10.45 6.55 -10.85
C LEU A 195 -9.09 7.22 -11.04
N ILE A 196 -9.06 8.33 -11.78
CA ILE A 196 -7.82 9.03 -12.05
C ILE A 196 -7.23 9.58 -10.76
N ARG A 197 -8.05 10.23 -9.92
CA ARG A 197 -7.61 10.74 -8.62
C ARG A 197 -7.11 9.64 -7.69
N ALA A 198 -7.80 8.50 -7.65
CA ALA A 198 -7.34 7.35 -6.87
C ALA A 198 -5.95 6.87 -7.33
N LEU A 199 -5.76 6.68 -8.63
CA LEU A 199 -4.53 6.12 -9.21
C LEU A 199 -3.34 7.08 -9.13
N LEU A 200 -3.56 8.38 -9.34
CA LEU A 200 -2.50 9.37 -9.21
C LEU A 200 -2.07 9.50 -7.73
N ALA A 201 -3.03 9.54 -6.81
CA ALA A 201 -2.74 9.67 -5.38
C ALA A 201 -2.04 8.44 -4.81
N SER A 202 -2.42 7.22 -5.23
CA SER A 202 -1.74 5.98 -4.82
C SER A 202 -0.36 5.77 -5.42
N ASN A 203 -0.03 6.52 -6.48
CA ASN A 203 1.29 6.52 -7.10
C ASN A 203 2.05 7.82 -6.83
N ILE A 204 1.65 8.62 -5.85
CA ILE A 204 2.25 9.93 -5.59
C ILE A 204 3.77 9.84 -5.34
N LEU A 205 4.25 8.78 -4.67
CA LEU A 205 5.68 8.51 -4.48
C LEU A 205 6.42 8.34 -5.81
N LYS A 206 5.82 7.62 -6.76
CA LYS A 206 6.40 7.44 -8.10
C LYS A 206 6.36 8.75 -8.89
N LEU A 207 5.28 9.53 -8.78
CA LEU A 207 5.16 10.84 -9.41
C LEU A 207 6.27 11.79 -8.92
N PHE A 208 6.48 11.89 -7.60
CA PHE A 208 7.59 12.65 -7.01
C PHE A 208 8.95 12.16 -7.51
N TYR A 209 9.14 10.84 -7.56
CA TYR A 209 10.37 10.26 -8.10
C TYR A 209 10.59 10.63 -9.57
N ILE A 210 9.53 10.64 -10.40
CA ILE A 210 9.59 10.98 -11.82
C ILE A 210 9.89 12.47 -12.01
N ASN A 211 9.06 13.35 -11.44
CA ASN A 211 9.23 14.80 -11.52
C ASN A 211 8.61 15.46 -10.27
N GLU A 212 9.47 15.88 -9.35
CA GLU A 212 9.05 16.49 -8.08
C GLU A 212 8.34 17.83 -8.28
N GLU A 213 8.86 18.71 -9.14
CA GLU A 213 8.32 20.05 -9.38
C GLU A 213 6.92 19.98 -10.00
N TRP A 214 6.75 19.17 -11.04
CA TRP A 214 5.46 18.91 -11.67
C TRP A 214 4.48 18.36 -10.64
N THR A 215 4.89 17.36 -9.86
CA THR A 215 3.99 16.73 -8.88
C THR A 215 3.54 17.73 -7.82
N LYS A 216 4.45 18.56 -7.30
CA LYS A 216 4.13 19.65 -6.36
C LYS A 216 3.13 20.64 -6.97
N SER A 217 3.33 21.02 -8.23
CA SER A 217 2.44 21.95 -8.94
C SER A 217 1.02 21.41 -9.13
N LYS A 218 0.84 20.07 -9.15
CA LYS A 218 -0.45 19.40 -9.39
C LYS A 218 -1.14 18.84 -8.14
N ILE A 219 -0.62 19.13 -6.94
CA ILE A 219 -1.18 18.58 -5.69
C ILE A 219 -2.63 19.02 -5.47
N VAL A 220 -2.97 20.27 -5.81
CA VAL A 220 -4.32 20.81 -5.61
C VAL A 220 -5.31 20.10 -6.51
N GLU A 221 -4.91 19.75 -7.72
CA GLU A 221 -5.75 19.08 -8.69
C GLU A 221 -5.85 17.58 -8.40
N ILE A 222 -4.76 16.92 -7.95
CA ILE A 222 -4.78 15.51 -7.51
C ILE A 222 -5.61 15.34 -6.23
N PHE A 223 -5.54 16.31 -5.31
CA PHE A 223 -6.31 16.32 -4.05
C PHE A 223 -7.24 17.55 -4.00
N PRO A 224 -8.31 17.58 -4.80
CA PRO A 224 -9.15 18.76 -4.98
C PRO A 224 -10.03 19.01 -3.76
N LYS A 225 -9.50 19.75 -2.77
CA LYS A 225 -10.13 19.98 -1.46
C LYS A 225 -11.57 20.54 -1.55
N GLU A 226 -11.86 21.31 -2.61
CA GLU A 226 -13.20 21.85 -2.88
C GLU A 226 -14.19 20.77 -3.33
N ASN A 227 -13.73 19.76 -4.08
CA ASN A 227 -14.53 18.59 -4.41
C ASN A 227 -14.29 17.47 -3.39
N ARG A 228 -15.08 17.46 -2.32
CA ARG A 228 -14.92 16.52 -1.19
C ARG A 228 -14.97 15.04 -1.58
N ILE A 229 -15.69 14.67 -2.64
CA ILE A 229 -15.80 13.28 -3.09
C ILE A 229 -14.47 12.86 -3.74
N LEU A 230 -13.98 13.64 -4.69
CA LEU A 230 -12.71 13.39 -5.37
C LEU A 230 -11.52 13.47 -4.41
N TRP A 231 -11.50 14.47 -3.53
CA TRP A 231 -10.50 14.56 -2.47
C TRP A 231 -10.48 13.32 -1.59
N ARG A 232 -11.65 12.84 -1.13
CA ARG A 232 -11.72 11.64 -0.30
C ARG A 232 -11.14 10.44 -1.04
N ILE A 233 -11.52 10.24 -2.30
CA ILE A 233 -11.07 9.10 -3.09
C ILE A 233 -9.55 9.13 -3.30
N ALA A 234 -8.98 10.29 -3.64
CA ALA A 234 -7.54 10.49 -3.71
C ALA A 234 -6.89 10.17 -2.36
N TRP A 235 -7.40 10.77 -1.28
CA TRP A 235 -6.84 10.67 0.06
C TRP A 235 -6.83 9.23 0.58
N GLU A 236 -7.97 8.54 0.48
CA GLU A 236 -8.08 7.15 0.92
C GLU A 236 -7.15 6.23 0.11
N SER A 237 -7.00 6.49 -1.19
CA SER A 237 -6.09 5.73 -2.05
C SER A 237 -4.64 5.91 -1.61
N TYR A 238 -4.21 7.17 -1.43
CA TYR A 238 -2.87 7.48 -0.95
C TYR A 238 -2.57 6.83 0.41
N ILE A 239 -3.42 7.07 1.41
CA ILE A 239 -3.16 6.66 2.78
C ILE A 239 -3.25 5.14 2.98
N THR A 240 -4.06 4.46 2.16
CA THR A 240 -4.19 2.99 2.20
C THR A 240 -3.02 2.32 1.50
N THR A 241 -2.63 2.82 0.32
CA THR A 241 -1.50 2.26 -0.45
C THR A 241 -0.17 2.43 0.28
N HIS A 242 0.03 3.54 0.99
CA HIS A 242 1.29 3.84 1.67
C HIS A 242 1.24 3.67 3.19
N LYS A 243 0.19 3.06 3.71
CA LYS A 243 -0.13 2.91 5.15
C LYS A 243 1.04 2.61 6.10
N ASN A 244 2.02 1.81 5.67
CA ASN A 244 3.15 1.39 6.51
C ASN A 244 4.46 2.15 6.20
N HIS A 245 4.41 3.19 5.36
CA HIS A 245 5.60 3.91 4.90
C HIS A 245 5.33 5.41 4.85
N LEU A 246 6.07 6.15 5.68
CA LEU A 246 6.03 7.61 5.69
C LEU A 246 7.23 8.19 4.95
N ASN A 247 6.97 8.89 3.85
CA ASN A 247 7.97 9.72 3.19
C ASN A 247 7.86 11.17 3.71
N LYS A 248 8.94 11.68 4.33
CA LYS A 248 8.95 13.01 4.98
C LYS A 248 8.65 14.15 4.01
N THR A 249 9.23 14.12 2.81
CA THR A 249 9.02 15.16 1.79
C THR A 249 7.56 15.22 1.35
N ILE A 250 6.96 14.05 1.07
CA ILE A 250 5.55 13.97 0.65
C ILE A 250 4.62 14.32 1.81
N TYR A 251 4.97 13.94 3.05
CA TYR A 251 4.19 14.33 4.22
C TYR A 251 4.09 15.85 4.36
N GLU A 252 5.20 16.58 4.18
CA GLU A 252 5.19 18.05 4.25
C GLU A 252 4.38 18.67 3.11
N VAL A 253 4.51 18.15 1.88
CA VAL A 253 3.71 18.64 0.76
C VAL A 253 2.21 18.38 0.95
N LEU A 254 1.84 17.26 1.59
CA LEU A 254 0.45 16.90 1.87
C LEU A 254 -0.04 17.37 3.24
N LYS A 255 0.69 18.23 3.95
CA LYS A 255 0.40 18.65 5.33
C LYS A 255 -1.02 19.16 5.53
N ASP A 256 -1.52 19.97 4.60
CA ASP A 256 -2.90 20.46 4.65
C ASP A 256 -3.93 19.35 4.44
N ASN A 257 -3.62 18.34 3.64
CA ASN A 257 -4.50 17.19 3.43
C ASN A 257 -4.57 16.33 4.70
N TYR A 258 -3.46 16.16 5.42
CA TYR A 258 -3.49 15.54 6.76
C TYR A 258 -4.33 16.36 7.74
N LEU A 259 -4.16 17.68 7.77
CA LEU A 259 -4.95 18.56 8.63
C LEU A 259 -6.44 18.45 8.32
N MET A 260 -6.81 18.53 7.04
CA MET A 260 -8.17 18.36 6.58
C MET A 260 -8.73 16.98 6.96
N ALA A 261 -7.96 15.91 6.78
CA ALA A 261 -8.37 14.56 7.13
C ALA A 261 -8.64 14.40 8.63
N VAL A 262 -7.80 15.00 9.49
CA VAL A 262 -7.99 15.00 10.95
C VAL A 262 -9.19 15.86 11.36
N GLN A 263 -9.39 17.03 10.76
CA GLN A 263 -10.52 17.91 11.07
C GLN A 263 -11.87 17.35 10.58
N LYS A 264 -11.85 16.58 9.48
CA LYS A 264 -13.05 16.12 8.78
C LYS A 264 -13.26 14.60 8.83
N ILE A 265 -12.70 13.91 9.83
CA ILE A 265 -12.82 12.44 10.04
C ILE A 265 -14.26 11.92 9.86
N ARG A 266 -15.26 12.72 10.26
CA ARG A 266 -16.68 12.35 10.23
C ARG A 266 -17.43 12.76 8.96
N SER A 267 -16.92 13.71 8.15
CA SER A 267 -17.64 14.24 6.98
C SER A 267 -16.71 14.82 5.90
N PRO A 268 -16.46 14.11 4.79
CA PRO A 268 -17.03 12.80 4.48
C PRO A 268 -16.42 11.71 5.38
N LYS A 269 -17.22 10.70 5.70
CA LYS A 269 -16.76 9.58 6.52
C LYS A 269 -15.67 8.82 5.75
N LEU A 270 -14.47 8.78 6.32
CA LEU A 270 -13.36 7.97 5.82
C LEU A 270 -13.64 6.48 6.06
N SER A 271 -13.15 5.63 5.16
CA SER A 271 -13.19 4.17 5.35
C SER A 271 -12.35 3.72 6.55
N PHE A 272 -12.61 2.50 7.04
CA PHE A 272 -11.84 1.93 8.15
C PHE A 272 -10.35 1.84 7.81
N SER A 273 -10.03 1.33 6.61
CA SER A 273 -8.66 1.19 6.12
C SER A 273 -7.96 2.54 6.04
N ALA A 274 -8.65 3.58 5.56
CA ALA A 274 -8.10 4.92 5.49
C ALA A 274 -7.85 5.54 6.87
N LEU A 275 -8.74 5.33 7.85
CA LEU A 275 -8.53 5.77 9.23
C LEU A 275 -7.35 5.05 9.90
N GLU A 276 -7.18 3.77 9.59
CA GLU A 276 -6.04 2.98 10.06
C GLU A 276 -4.72 3.44 9.38
N GLY A 277 -4.74 3.70 8.07
CA GLY A 277 -3.60 4.30 7.37
C GLY A 277 -3.23 5.67 7.94
N LEU A 278 -4.24 6.51 8.20
CA LEU A 278 -4.03 7.83 8.79
C LEU A 278 -3.41 7.73 10.19
N SER A 279 -3.87 6.79 11.02
CA SER A 279 -3.28 6.60 12.35
C SER A 279 -1.81 6.20 12.27
N PHE A 280 -1.45 5.33 11.33
CA PHE A 280 -0.08 4.86 11.17
C PHE A 280 0.84 5.98 10.68
N HIS A 281 0.39 6.77 9.70
CA HIS A 281 1.17 7.91 9.21
C HIS A 281 1.39 8.98 10.29
N LEU A 282 0.36 9.33 11.07
CA LEU A 282 0.50 10.31 12.14
C LEU A 282 1.43 9.81 13.26
N LEU A 283 1.38 8.52 13.58
CA LEU A 283 2.31 7.88 14.50
C LEU A 283 3.75 7.93 13.99
N LEU A 284 3.98 7.51 12.74
CA LEU A 284 5.30 7.57 12.11
C LEU A 284 5.83 9.01 12.05
N ALA A 285 4.96 9.98 11.77
CA ALA A 285 5.35 11.39 11.68
C ALA A 285 5.83 11.91 13.03
N TYR A 286 5.12 11.57 14.11
CA TYR A 286 5.55 11.92 15.46
C TYR A 286 6.84 11.19 15.87
N ILE A 287 6.91 9.87 15.65
CA ILE A 287 8.05 9.05 16.06
C ILE A 287 9.32 9.45 15.31
N TYR A 288 9.22 9.83 14.02
CA TYR A 288 10.36 10.32 13.24
C TYR A 288 10.64 11.82 13.39
N GLY A 289 9.96 12.49 14.34
CA GLY A 289 10.17 13.90 14.66
C GLY A 289 9.72 14.89 13.59
N VAL A 290 8.83 14.47 12.69
CA VAL A 290 8.22 15.33 11.65
C VAL A 290 7.04 16.11 12.21
N ASP A 291 6.33 15.55 13.19
CA ASP A 291 5.18 16.18 13.85
C ASP A 291 5.34 16.10 15.38
N ASP A 292 4.56 16.89 16.10
CA ASP A 292 4.63 16.95 17.57
C ASP A 292 3.47 16.21 18.29
N LEU A 293 3.67 16.01 19.59
CA LEU A 293 2.69 15.46 20.52
C LEU A 293 2.25 16.51 21.55
N SER A 294 1.96 17.71 21.07
CA SER A 294 1.39 18.79 21.89
C SER A 294 -0.14 18.69 21.99
N GLN A 295 -0.71 19.46 22.92
CA GLN A 295 -2.16 19.60 22.99
C GLN A 295 -2.69 20.25 21.71
N ASN A 296 -3.71 19.64 21.11
CA ASN A 296 -4.28 20.01 19.81
C ASN A 296 -3.36 19.76 18.61
N SER A 297 -2.31 18.95 18.75
CA SER A 297 -1.57 18.44 17.59
C SER A 297 -2.46 17.57 16.69
N LYS A 298 -2.00 17.26 15.47
CA LYS A 298 -2.77 16.40 14.55
C LYS A 298 -3.07 15.04 15.18
N LEU A 299 -2.08 14.45 15.86
CA LEU A 299 -2.20 13.16 16.50
C LEU A 299 -3.17 13.20 17.71
N ASP A 300 -3.10 14.25 18.53
CA ASP A 300 -4.05 14.45 19.63
C ASP A 300 -5.50 14.60 19.12
N ASN A 301 -5.71 15.49 18.15
CA ASN A 301 -7.02 15.71 17.54
C ASN A 301 -7.57 14.46 16.85
N PHE A 302 -6.69 13.65 16.25
CA PHE A 302 -7.07 12.36 15.69
C PHE A 302 -7.59 11.41 16.77
N TYR A 303 -6.82 11.19 17.85
CA TYR A 303 -7.23 10.30 18.95
C TYR A 303 -8.50 10.75 19.66
N LYS A 304 -8.77 12.05 19.74
CA LYS A 304 -10.01 12.60 20.31
C LYS A 304 -11.26 12.22 19.50
N GLN A 305 -11.11 12.02 18.19
CA GLN A 305 -12.25 11.89 17.27
C GLN A 305 -12.53 10.46 16.81
N VAL A 306 -11.51 9.60 16.72
CA VAL A 306 -11.66 8.25 16.17
C VAL A 306 -12.27 7.25 17.17
N LYS A 307 -12.85 6.18 16.60
CA LYS A 307 -13.40 5.06 17.37
C LYS A 307 -12.29 4.29 18.10
N PRO A 308 -12.59 3.67 19.26
CA PRO A 308 -11.64 2.88 20.04
C PRO A 308 -10.85 1.85 19.23
N VAL A 309 -11.52 1.12 18.33
CA VAL A 309 -10.88 0.11 17.47
C VAL A 309 -9.74 0.68 16.61
N ILE A 310 -9.83 1.94 16.18
CA ILE A 310 -8.75 2.59 15.42
C ILE A 310 -7.57 2.94 16.34
N LYS A 311 -7.85 3.34 17.59
CA LYS A 311 -6.82 3.62 18.59
C LYS A 311 -6.06 2.35 18.96
N GLU A 312 -6.80 1.26 19.16
CA GLU A 312 -6.25 -0.08 19.36
C GLU A 312 -5.31 -0.48 18.22
N ARG A 313 -5.75 -0.34 16.96
CA ARG A 313 -4.90 -0.64 15.79
C ARG A 313 -3.65 0.24 15.72
N ALA A 314 -3.77 1.52 16.07
CA ALA A 314 -2.63 2.44 16.12
C ALA A 314 -1.60 1.99 17.17
N MET A 315 -2.04 1.64 18.39
CA MET A 315 -1.14 1.16 19.44
C MET A 315 -0.56 -0.22 19.13
N TRP A 316 -1.33 -1.12 18.52
CA TRP A 316 -0.83 -2.38 17.98
C TRP A 316 0.33 -2.15 16.99
N TYR A 317 0.14 -1.26 16.03
CA TYR A 317 1.15 -0.95 15.02
C TYR A 317 2.41 -0.39 15.65
N CYS A 318 2.27 0.52 16.61
CA CYS A 318 3.39 1.07 17.39
C CYS A 318 4.13 -0.02 18.17
N SER A 319 3.41 -0.89 18.88
CA SER A 319 3.96 -1.94 19.73
C SER A 319 4.60 -3.11 18.99
N ILE A 320 4.26 -3.31 17.71
CA ILE A 320 4.75 -4.46 16.95
C ILE A 320 5.55 -3.99 15.75
N LYS A 321 4.92 -3.30 14.80
CA LYS A 321 5.52 -3.03 13.50
C LYS A 321 6.63 -1.99 13.56
N ILE A 322 6.42 -0.91 14.32
CA ILE A 322 7.47 0.11 14.49
C ILE A 322 8.64 -0.49 15.28
N LEU A 323 8.36 -1.22 16.36
CA LEU A 323 9.41 -1.89 17.12
C LEU A 323 10.21 -2.90 16.29
N GLU A 324 9.55 -3.76 15.51
CA GLU A 324 10.20 -4.68 14.58
C GLU A 324 11.09 -3.93 13.59
N GLY A 325 10.63 -2.79 13.05
CA GLY A 325 11.41 -1.92 12.19
C GLY A 325 12.67 -1.39 12.88
N ILE A 326 12.54 -0.84 14.09
CA ILE A 326 13.67 -0.31 14.87
C ILE A 326 14.72 -1.39 15.16
N LYS A 327 14.29 -2.62 15.45
CA LYS A 327 15.21 -3.74 15.71
C LYS A 327 15.98 -4.17 14.48
N ASN A 328 15.25 -4.39 13.39
CA ASN A 328 15.79 -5.02 12.19
C ASN A 328 16.61 -4.04 11.34
N ASP A 329 16.38 -2.73 11.50
CA ASP A 329 17.11 -1.71 10.78
C ASP A 329 18.42 -1.36 11.49
N GLN A 330 19.54 -1.70 10.84
CA GLN A 330 20.89 -1.39 11.32
C GLN A 330 21.31 0.05 11.00
N GLU A 331 20.61 0.74 10.10
CA GLU A 331 20.94 2.09 9.64
C GLU A 331 20.28 3.18 10.50
N ILE A 332 19.42 2.81 11.46
CA ILE A 332 18.86 3.75 12.44
C ILE A 332 19.91 4.05 13.50
N TYR A 333 20.59 5.19 13.34
CA TYR A 333 21.66 5.65 14.24
C TYR A 333 21.19 6.10 15.63
N ASP A 334 19.92 6.48 15.81
CA ASP A 334 19.39 7.04 17.06
C ASP A 334 18.15 6.28 17.55
N LYS A 335 18.34 5.00 17.92
CA LYS A 335 17.25 4.13 18.40
C LYS A 335 16.69 4.63 19.74
N ASP A 336 17.54 5.20 20.60
CA ASP A 336 17.17 5.67 21.94
C ASP A 336 16.12 6.79 21.86
N SER A 337 16.33 7.78 20.99
CA SER A 337 15.36 8.86 20.75
C SER A 337 14.01 8.34 20.23
N LEU A 338 14.02 7.28 19.40
CA LEU A 338 12.78 6.66 18.93
C LEU A 338 12.04 5.95 20.08
N TYR A 339 12.76 5.22 20.95
CA TYR A 339 12.17 4.62 22.13
C TYR A 339 11.57 5.67 23.07
N ASP A 340 12.28 6.76 23.34
CA ASP A 340 11.80 7.86 24.17
C ASP A 340 10.53 8.50 23.62
N ARG A 341 10.45 8.74 22.31
CA ARG A 341 9.23 9.24 21.67
C ARG A 341 8.07 8.27 21.83
N ILE A 342 8.30 6.96 21.67
CA ILE A 342 7.26 5.96 21.90
C ILE A 342 6.82 5.94 23.38
N LEU A 343 7.73 6.13 24.33
CA LEU A 343 7.36 6.26 25.74
C LEU A 343 6.54 7.50 26.02
N GLU A 344 6.91 8.63 25.44
CA GLU A 344 6.14 9.87 25.53
C GLU A 344 4.74 9.69 24.95
N LEU A 345 4.60 8.96 23.84
CA LEU A 345 3.30 8.57 23.29
C LEU A 345 2.49 7.78 24.33
N TRP A 346 3.07 6.77 24.96
CA TRP A 346 2.36 6.00 26.00
C TRP A 346 1.94 6.86 27.19
N LYS A 347 2.83 7.70 27.71
CA LYS A 347 2.52 8.66 28.79
C LYS A 347 1.36 9.58 28.40
N PHE A 348 1.40 10.11 27.17
CA PHE A 348 0.35 10.95 26.61
C PHE A 348 -0.98 10.20 26.50
N ARG A 349 -0.97 8.95 26.02
CA ARG A 349 -2.19 8.13 25.93
C ARG A 349 -2.78 7.86 27.31
N ILE A 350 -1.97 7.45 28.29
CA ILE A 350 -2.39 7.19 29.69
C ILE A 350 -3.06 8.43 30.30
N LYS A 351 -2.51 9.62 30.07
CA LYS A 351 -3.07 10.89 30.57
C LYS A 351 -4.45 11.21 29.96
N ASN A 352 -4.69 10.80 28.72
CA ASN A 352 -5.85 11.22 27.92
C ASN A 352 -6.97 10.16 27.81
N THR A 353 -6.91 9.05 28.55
CA THR A 353 -7.96 8.00 28.53
C THR A 353 -9.07 8.17 29.56
N ASN A 354 -9.05 9.21 30.40
CA ASN A 354 -10.02 9.38 31.50
C ASN A 354 -11.50 9.49 31.06
N LYS A 355 -11.79 9.64 29.77
CA LYS A 355 -13.15 9.71 29.22
C LYS A 355 -13.61 8.43 28.48
N SER A 356 -12.75 7.41 28.39
CA SER A 356 -13.04 6.17 27.66
C SER A 356 -13.69 5.11 28.55
N LYS A 357 -14.50 4.23 27.95
CA LYS A 357 -15.08 3.10 28.68
C LYS A 357 -13.98 2.09 29.05
N PRO A 358 -14.03 1.41 30.21
CA PRO A 358 -13.00 0.47 30.63
C PRO A 358 -12.64 -0.58 29.56
N GLY A 359 -13.63 -1.23 28.94
CA GLY A 359 -13.39 -2.23 27.90
C GLY A 359 -12.73 -1.71 26.62
N GLU A 360 -12.84 -0.41 26.33
CA GLU A 360 -12.15 0.23 25.19
C GLU A 360 -10.68 0.48 25.53
N ILE A 361 -10.40 0.90 26.77
CA ILE A 361 -9.04 1.13 27.28
C ILE A 361 -8.27 -0.18 27.33
N ILE A 362 -8.91 -1.27 27.81
CA ILE A 362 -8.29 -2.61 27.87
C ILE A 362 -7.73 -3.02 26.51
N LYS A 363 -8.51 -2.88 25.44
CA LYS A 363 -8.06 -3.26 24.09
C LYS A 363 -6.88 -2.42 23.61
N GLU A 364 -6.95 -1.10 23.75
CA GLU A 364 -5.88 -0.18 23.35
C GLU A 364 -4.58 -0.46 24.11
N PHE A 365 -4.66 -0.63 25.43
CA PHE A 365 -3.50 -0.67 26.32
C PHE A 365 -2.94 -2.07 26.53
N SER A 366 -3.69 -3.13 26.17
CA SER A 366 -3.19 -4.51 26.17
C SER A 366 -1.96 -4.69 25.28
N TRP A 367 -1.77 -3.84 24.26
CA TRP A 367 -0.59 -3.85 23.40
C TRP A 367 0.69 -3.33 24.08
N TYR A 368 0.60 -2.70 25.26
CA TYR A 368 1.79 -2.26 25.99
C TYR A 368 2.66 -3.43 26.45
N SER A 369 2.06 -4.56 26.86
CA SER A 369 2.84 -5.72 27.30
C SER A 369 3.74 -6.23 26.16
N LYS A 370 3.23 -6.23 24.93
CA LYS A 370 4.02 -6.61 23.74
C LYS A 370 5.15 -5.61 23.47
N PHE A 371 4.87 -4.32 23.59
CA PHE A 371 5.89 -3.27 23.51
C PHE A 371 6.96 -3.47 24.59
N PHE A 372 6.56 -3.66 25.85
CA PHE A 372 7.46 -3.85 27.00
C PHE A 372 8.39 -5.06 26.85
N CYS A 373 7.86 -6.20 26.40
CA CYS A 373 8.67 -7.38 26.08
C CYS A 373 9.54 -7.18 24.85
N GLY A 374 9.09 -6.34 23.91
CA GLY A 374 9.76 -6.07 22.65
C GLY A 374 10.95 -5.10 22.76
N MET A 375 11.18 -4.39 23.85
CA MET A 375 12.29 -3.44 23.91
C MET A 375 13.64 -4.14 24.15
N GLU A 376 14.69 -3.63 23.51
CA GLU A 376 16.07 -4.11 23.74
C GLU A 376 16.65 -3.49 25.02
N ILE A 377 16.32 -2.23 25.28
CA ILE A 377 16.80 -1.45 26.42
C ILE A 377 15.99 -1.79 27.66
N ILE A 378 16.67 -1.82 28.81
CA ILE A 378 16.07 -2.01 30.13
C ILE A 378 16.23 -0.70 30.91
N SER A 379 15.12 -0.09 31.33
CA SER A 379 15.08 1.17 32.07
C SER A 379 13.89 1.22 33.02
N GLU A 380 14.09 1.78 34.21
CA GLU A 380 13.05 1.88 35.24
C GLU A 380 11.81 2.66 34.75
N SER A 381 11.98 3.62 33.84
CA SER A 381 10.88 4.38 33.26
C SER A 381 9.85 3.49 32.54
N TYR A 382 10.30 2.37 31.96
CA TYR A 382 9.42 1.39 31.31
C TYR A 382 8.53 0.66 32.31
N LEU A 383 9.06 0.37 33.51
CA LEU A 383 8.28 -0.23 34.60
C LEU A 383 7.22 0.74 35.11
N ASP A 384 7.58 2.01 35.26
CA ASP A 384 6.65 3.04 35.74
C ASP A 384 5.45 3.22 34.82
N ILE A 385 5.70 3.20 33.52
CA ILE A 385 4.63 3.26 32.53
C ILE A 385 3.84 1.95 32.56
N PHE A 386 4.50 0.79 32.69
CA PHE A 386 3.79 -0.49 32.73
C PHE A 386 2.85 -0.59 33.93
N LEU A 387 3.29 -0.14 35.11
CA LEU A 387 2.47 -0.09 36.32
C LEU A 387 1.21 0.73 36.06
N LYS A 388 1.37 1.96 35.55
CA LYS A 388 0.24 2.84 35.21
C LYS A 388 -0.68 2.23 34.15
N VAL A 389 -0.14 1.50 33.18
CA VAL A 389 -0.94 0.79 32.19
C VAL A 389 -1.76 -0.32 32.87
N LEU A 390 -1.14 -1.18 33.67
CA LEU A 390 -1.81 -2.27 34.37
C LEU A 390 -2.88 -1.77 35.33
N GLU A 391 -2.63 -0.69 36.07
CA GLU A 391 -3.64 -0.04 36.90
C GLU A 391 -4.86 0.42 36.08
N LYS A 392 -4.64 0.93 34.86
CA LYS A 392 -5.72 1.38 33.97
C LYS A 392 -6.53 0.23 33.37
N ILE A 393 -5.94 -0.96 33.25
CA ILE A 393 -6.59 -2.14 32.64
C ILE A 393 -6.85 -3.27 33.63
N ASP A 394 -6.85 -2.96 34.93
CA ASP A 394 -7.12 -3.91 36.03
C ASP A 394 -6.24 -5.18 35.96
N GLY A 395 -4.95 -4.98 35.67
CA GLY A 395 -3.97 -6.05 35.57
C GLY A 395 -4.08 -6.91 34.30
N TYR A 396 -4.99 -6.59 33.37
CA TYR A 396 -5.15 -7.36 32.13
C TYR A 396 -3.86 -7.40 31.30
N ILE A 397 -3.46 -8.60 30.89
CA ILE A 397 -2.39 -8.82 29.93
C ILE A 397 -2.99 -9.47 28.69
N GLY A 398 -2.74 -8.89 27.50
CA GLY A 398 -3.25 -9.42 26.24
C GLY A 398 -2.66 -10.79 25.86
N VAL A 399 -3.31 -11.46 24.91
CA VAL A 399 -3.17 -12.88 24.52
C VAL A 399 -1.78 -13.31 23.98
N TYR A 400 -0.79 -12.42 23.90
CA TYR A 400 0.45 -12.66 23.12
C TYR A 400 1.76 -12.37 23.86
N THR A 401 1.79 -12.49 25.19
CA THR A 401 3.00 -12.16 25.98
C THR A 401 3.44 -13.28 26.90
N ASN A 402 3.85 -14.40 26.31
CA ASN A 402 4.49 -15.48 27.07
C ASN A 402 5.81 -15.03 27.71
N ASP A 403 6.43 -14.01 27.13
CA ASP A 403 7.73 -13.50 27.57
C ASP A 403 7.63 -12.54 28.76
N ILE A 404 6.43 -12.20 29.24
CA ILE A 404 6.27 -11.12 30.23
C ILE A 404 6.97 -11.43 31.55
N LEU A 405 6.90 -12.67 32.04
CA LEU A 405 7.56 -13.09 33.27
C LEU A 405 9.09 -13.10 33.12
N GLN A 406 9.59 -13.56 31.96
CA GLN A 406 11.02 -13.52 31.66
C GLN A 406 11.52 -12.07 31.57
N ARG A 407 10.74 -11.20 30.93
CA ARG A 407 11.05 -9.78 30.86
C ARG A 407 11.07 -9.17 32.25
N LEU A 408 10.04 -9.36 33.07
CA LEU A 408 10.00 -8.85 34.45
C LEU A 408 11.18 -9.38 35.30
N LYS A 409 11.59 -10.64 35.12
CA LYS A 409 12.78 -11.20 35.79
C LYS A 409 14.04 -10.38 35.47
N SER A 410 14.20 -9.93 34.22
CA SER A 410 15.34 -9.08 33.83
C SER A 410 15.35 -7.70 34.52
N TYR A 411 14.22 -7.25 35.05
CA TYR A 411 14.09 -5.99 35.78
C TYR A 411 14.30 -6.10 37.30
N ILE A 412 14.41 -7.32 37.85
CA ILE A 412 14.66 -7.54 39.30
C ILE A 412 15.90 -6.80 39.80
N PRO A 413 17.05 -6.77 39.10
CA PRO A 413 18.22 -6.02 39.54
C PRO A 413 18.00 -4.50 39.59
N ILE A 414 17.04 -3.97 38.83
CA ILE A 414 16.77 -2.53 38.72
C ILE A 414 15.78 -2.08 39.79
N SER A 415 14.63 -2.77 39.91
CA SER A 415 13.60 -2.38 40.87
C SER A 415 12.73 -3.56 41.30
N LYS A 416 13.18 -4.25 42.35
CA LYS A 416 12.49 -5.43 42.92
C LYS A 416 11.05 -5.11 43.34
N LEU A 417 10.83 -3.94 43.93
CA LEU A 417 9.52 -3.51 44.44
C LEU A 417 8.53 -3.32 43.29
N LYS A 418 8.90 -2.58 42.24
CA LYS A 418 8.03 -2.36 41.08
C LYS A 418 7.72 -3.65 40.32
N VAL A 419 8.69 -4.56 40.22
CA VAL A 419 8.44 -5.89 39.65
C VAL A 419 7.41 -6.66 40.48
N LEU A 420 7.50 -6.63 41.81
CA LEU A 420 6.53 -7.27 42.69
C LEU A 420 5.13 -6.63 42.55
N GLU A 421 5.04 -5.31 42.50
CA GLU A 421 3.78 -4.58 42.28
C GLU A 421 3.11 -4.96 40.96
N LEU A 422 3.88 -5.03 39.87
CA LEU A 422 3.40 -5.50 38.56
C LEU A 422 2.85 -6.92 38.67
N LEU A 423 3.59 -7.84 39.27
CA LEU A 423 3.15 -9.24 39.45
C LEU A 423 1.86 -9.33 40.28
N ILE A 424 1.71 -8.51 41.33
CA ILE A 424 0.49 -8.46 42.13
C ILE A 424 -0.70 -8.00 41.29
N LEU A 425 -0.55 -6.95 40.47
CA LEU A 425 -1.63 -6.49 39.58
C LEU A 425 -2.01 -7.58 38.57
N ILE A 426 -1.03 -8.22 37.95
CA ILE A 426 -1.23 -9.29 36.97
C ILE A 426 -1.98 -10.49 37.58
N CYS A 427 -1.58 -10.94 38.77
CA CYS A 427 -2.20 -12.08 39.45
C CYS A 427 -3.62 -11.76 39.95
N LYS A 428 -3.90 -10.50 40.32
CA LYS A 428 -5.24 -10.06 40.76
C LYS A 428 -6.21 -9.83 39.60
N SER A 429 -5.72 -9.77 38.36
CA SER A 429 -6.57 -9.64 37.17
C SER A 429 -7.63 -10.74 37.14
N LYS A 430 -8.88 -10.34 36.87
CA LYS A 430 -10.00 -11.28 36.66
C LYS A 430 -9.90 -12.05 35.34
N HIS A 431 -8.98 -11.65 34.48
CA HIS A 431 -8.72 -12.22 33.17
C HIS A 431 -7.35 -12.89 33.19
N GLN A 432 -7.34 -14.18 33.52
CA GLN A 432 -6.13 -15.00 33.64
C GLN A 432 -5.83 -15.78 32.34
N ASP A 433 -6.27 -15.29 31.19
CA ASP A 433 -6.08 -15.92 29.88
C ASP A 433 -4.58 -16.21 29.58
N TRP A 434 -3.67 -15.45 30.19
CA TRP A 434 -2.23 -15.63 30.07
C TRP A 434 -1.70 -16.91 30.74
N LEU A 435 -2.38 -17.46 31.77
CA LEU A 435 -1.97 -18.69 32.45
C LEU A 435 -2.15 -19.94 31.57
N TYR A 436 -3.12 -19.92 30.66
CA TYR A 436 -3.47 -21.07 29.81
C TYR A 436 -2.62 -21.20 28.53
N SER A 437 -1.71 -20.24 28.29
CA SER A 437 -0.82 -20.25 27.12
C SER A 437 0.47 -21.06 27.30
N HIS A 438 0.68 -21.63 28.50
CA HIS A 438 1.88 -22.39 28.89
C HIS A 438 1.60 -23.84 29.32
N THR A 439 0.34 -24.28 29.20
CA THR A 439 -0.06 -25.70 29.23
C THR A 439 -0.31 -26.15 27.80
#